data_AF-A0A7W2SSD1-F1
#
_entry.id   AF-A0A7W2SSD1-F1
#
_cell.length_a   1.000
_cell.length_b   1.000
_cell.length_c   1.000
_cell.angle_alpha   90.00
_cell.angle_beta   90.00
_cell.angle_gamma   90.00
#
_symmetry.space_group_name_H-M   'P 1'
#
loop_
_entity.id
_entity.type
_entity.pdbx_description
1 polymer ?
#
loop_
_entity_poly.entity_id
_entity_poly.type
_entity_poly.pdbx_seq_one_letter_code
_entity_poly.pdbx_strand_id
1 'polypeptide(L)'
;MKTKISCWKSSSSLLSLCLVISTLTACGGSSSADSDESSESGTTNSAPIANAGTDQSVFLNSTVVLSGELSSDADKDTLGYSWSFSSIPNGSVATLSSDTQVAPTFVADVIGSYRVNLTVDDTLLNSEVDSVEIVVSEVPQSSTLGVLCDYNYNEYNDSIYVQDDSFSQWSCTDSERLLSANGIPDHEVGEFPNEGNPNTISSQTISANLSLSPVESTAATELGGPRGVTGYVLNGVKIDAGTAGSCDDSGDNCSLIDNSGNWSIEALGHTSFNFGTDNNNAHVQPGGTYHYHGMPEGFITKQGGGDTSMTLIGWAADGFPIYARYGYSIVSDATSALKLLTGSFQLKSDVSASRPSQDIYTLGTFAQDWEYVAGSGDLDECNGRVGVTPEFPEGIYHYFATDSYPYFQRCVKGEVEVTGGMPPP
;
A
#
# COMPACT_ATOMS: atom_id res chain seq x y z
N MET A 1 2.45 -23.05 54.69
CA MET A 1 1.20 -23.41 53.97
C MET A 1 1.54 -23.54 52.50
N LYS A 2 1.10 -24.64 51.88
CA LYS A 2 1.38 -25.04 50.49
C LYS A 2 0.59 -24.16 49.52
N THR A 3 1.17 -23.81 48.36
CA THR A 3 0.53 -24.08 47.06
C THR A 3 1.57 -24.14 45.93
N LYS A 4 1.66 -25.30 45.28
CA LYS A 4 2.31 -25.51 43.96
C LYS A 4 1.19 -25.42 42.91
N ILE A 5 1.43 -24.75 41.79
CA ILE A 5 0.59 -24.85 40.59
C ILE A 5 1.43 -25.53 39.51
N SER A 6 0.88 -26.61 38.96
CA SER A 6 1.49 -27.52 38.00
C SER A 6 1.32 -27.02 36.57
N CYS A 7 2.39 -27.17 35.79
CA CYS A 7 2.46 -26.97 34.35
C CYS A 7 1.83 -28.16 33.61
N TRP A 8 0.96 -27.92 32.61
CA TRP A 8 0.45 -28.94 31.69
C TRP A 8 1.22 -28.87 30.36
N LYS A 9 1.82 -30.01 29.98
CA LYS A 9 2.33 -30.29 28.63
C LYS A 9 1.24 -31.05 27.87
N SER A 10 0.86 -30.56 26.70
CA SER A 10 0.05 -31.30 25.73
C SER A 10 0.98 -31.95 24.71
N SER A 11 0.79 -33.25 24.49
CA SER A 11 1.60 -34.10 23.61
C SER A 11 0.91 -34.29 22.27
N SER A 12 1.64 -34.04 21.18
CA SER A 12 1.23 -34.32 19.80
C SER A 12 1.22 -35.83 19.53
N SER A 13 0.15 -36.35 18.95
CA SER A 13 0.06 -37.75 18.50
C SER A 13 -0.05 -37.80 16.98
N LEU A 14 0.98 -38.35 16.33
CA LEU A 14 1.07 -38.63 14.91
C LEU A 14 0.29 -39.92 14.59
N LEU A 15 -0.68 -39.85 13.67
CA LEU A 15 -1.37 -41.02 13.13
C LEU A 15 -0.59 -41.56 11.92
N SER A 16 0.00 -42.73 12.08
CA SER A 16 0.67 -43.50 11.03
C SER A 16 -0.36 -44.45 10.39
N LEU A 17 -0.62 -44.29 9.09
CA LEU A 17 -1.52 -45.15 8.33
C LEU A 17 -0.73 -46.31 7.69
N CYS A 18 -1.00 -47.53 8.15
CA CYS A 18 -0.38 -48.77 7.68
C CYS A 18 -0.96 -49.20 6.32
N LEU A 19 -0.08 -49.37 5.33
CA LEU A 19 -0.33 -50.01 4.05
C LEU A 19 -0.30 -51.54 4.22
N VAL A 20 -1.38 -52.25 3.88
CA VAL A 20 -1.39 -53.73 3.82
C VAL A 20 -1.61 -54.17 2.38
N ILE A 21 -0.56 -54.73 1.80
CA ILE A 21 -0.57 -55.44 0.52
C ILE A 21 -0.85 -56.92 0.82
N SER A 22 -1.88 -57.48 0.19
CA SER A 22 -2.16 -58.92 0.20
C SER A 22 -2.40 -59.41 -1.22
N THR A 23 -1.43 -60.14 -1.76
CA THR A 23 -1.55 -60.92 -3.00
C THR A 23 -2.18 -62.28 -2.71
N LEU A 24 -3.23 -62.64 -3.44
CA LEU A 24 -3.74 -64.02 -3.50
C LEU A 24 -4.07 -64.38 -4.95
N THR A 25 -3.31 -65.34 -5.48
CA THR A 25 -3.53 -66.00 -6.75
C THR A 25 -4.45 -67.19 -6.53
N ALA A 26 -5.57 -67.27 -7.25
CA ALA A 26 -6.36 -68.49 -7.39
C ALA A 26 -6.90 -68.59 -8.82
N CYS A 27 -6.55 -69.70 -9.48
CA CYS A 27 -6.99 -70.11 -10.80
C CYS A 27 -8.12 -71.13 -10.67
N GLY A 28 -9.19 -70.99 -11.45
CA GLY A 28 -10.26 -71.98 -11.56
C GLY A 28 -11.44 -71.46 -12.38
N GLY A 29 -11.44 -71.76 -13.68
CA GLY A 29 -12.43 -71.25 -14.64
C GLY A 29 -13.75 -72.01 -14.64
N SER A 30 -14.77 -71.35 -15.21
CA SER A 30 -15.84 -71.97 -15.99
C SER A 30 -16.53 -70.90 -16.81
N SER A 31 -16.79 -71.25 -18.06
CA SER A 31 -17.45 -70.48 -19.12
C SER A 31 -18.77 -69.81 -18.71
N SER A 32 -18.88 -68.53 -19.00
CA SER A 32 -20.06 -67.90 -19.61
C SER A 32 -19.59 -66.58 -20.23
N ALA A 33 -19.81 -66.43 -21.53
CA ALA A 33 -19.63 -65.16 -22.21
C ALA A 33 -20.77 -64.26 -21.73
N ASP A 34 -20.52 -63.49 -20.67
CA ASP A 34 -21.29 -62.31 -20.36
C ASP A 34 -20.47 -61.13 -20.87
N SER A 35 -21.04 -60.42 -21.83
CA SER A 35 -20.55 -59.12 -22.24
C SER A 35 -20.67 -58.20 -21.04
N ASP A 36 -19.55 -57.94 -20.36
CA ASP A 36 -19.38 -56.78 -19.49
C ASP A 36 -19.55 -55.53 -20.36
N GLU A 37 -20.81 -55.15 -20.55
CA GLU A 37 -21.21 -53.80 -20.87
C GLU A 37 -20.85 -52.99 -19.62
N SER A 38 -19.68 -52.33 -19.64
CA SER A 38 -19.38 -51.29 -18.69
C SER A 38 -20.46 -50.23 -18.86
N SER A 39 -21.51 -50.29 -18.04
CA SER A 39 -22.45 -49.20 -17.91
C SER A 39 -21.65 -48.03 -17.33
N GLU A 40 -21.09 -47.20 -18.20
CA GLU A 40 -20.95 -45.80 -17.90
C GLU A 40 -22.35 -45.33 -17.52
N SER A 41 -22.62 -45.35 -16.22
CA SER A 41 -23.70 -44.59 -15.63
C SER A 41 -23.35 -43.14 -15.92
N GLY A 42 -23.72 -42.67 -17.12
CA GLY A 42 -23.59 -41.28 -17.50
C GLY A 42 -24.31 -40.46 -16.45
N THR A 43 -23.55 -39.81 -15.58
CA THR A 43 -24.09 -38.83 -14.66
C THR A 43 -24.70 -37.74 -15.53
N THR A 44 -26.00 -37.52 -15.38
CA THR A 44 -26.67 -36.38 -16.03
C THR A 44 -26.01 -35.11 -15.51
N ASN A 45 -25.55 -34.27 -16.42
CA ASN A 45 -24.94 -32.98 -16.11
C ASN A 45 -25.84 -32.13 -15.20
N SER A 46 -25.24 -31.50 -14.19
CA SER A 46 -25.89 -30.56 -13.28
C SER A 46 -25.59 -29.14 -13.74
N ALA A 47 -26.55 -28.22 -13.64
CA ALA A 47 -26.26 -26.82 -13.92
C ALA A 47 -25.33 -26.24 -12.84
N PRO A 48 -24.40 -25.35 -13.21
CA PRO A 48 -23.51 -24.72 -12.26
C PRO A 48 -24.24 -23.67 -11.40
N ILE A 49 -23.59 -23.23 -10.33
CA ILE A 49 -24.10 -22.21 -9.41
C ILE A 49 -23.18 -20.99 -9.47
N ALA A 50 -23.72 -19.87 -9.95
CA ALA A 50 -23.04 -18.57 -9.92
C ALA A 50 -22.97 -18.04 -8.48
N ASN A 51 -21.86 -17.39 -8.16
CA ASN A 51 -21.69 -16.58 -6.95
C ASN A 51 -20.98 -15.28 -7.35
N ALA A 52 -21.71 -14.18 -7.37
CA ALA A 52 -21.25 -12.85 -7.77
C ALA A 52 -20.44 -12.13 -6.66
N GLY A 53 -20.33 -12.75 -5.49
CA GLY A 53 -19.72 -12.16 -4.29
C GLY A 53 -20.72 -11.41 -3.41
N THR A 54 -20.21 -10.82 -2.33
CA THR A 54 -21.01 -9.99 -1.43
C THR A 54 -21.16 -8.57 -1.95
N ASP A 55 -22.25 -7.91 -1.59
CA ASP A 55 -22.46 -6.48 -1.85
C ASP A 55 -21.27 -5.64 -1.34
N GLN A 56 -20.94 -4.59 -2.08
CA GLN A 56 -19.81 -3.72 -1.80
C GLN A 56 -20.29 -2.29 -1.55
N SER A 57 -19.64 -1.61 -0.62
CA SER A 57 -19.69 -0.15 -0.53
C SER A 57 -18.35 0.37 -1.04
N VAL A 58 -18.32 1.45 -1.81
CA VAL A 58 -17.06 2.08 -2.26
C VAL A 58 -17.23 3.60 -2.31
N PHE A 59 -16.11 4.31 -2.40
CA PHE A 59 -16.15 5.75 -2.64
C PHE A 59 -16.17 6.06 -4.13
N LEU A 60 -16.62 7.27 -4.47
CA LEU A 60 -16.54 7.80 -5.83
C LEU A 60 -15.10 7.65 -6.38
N ASN A 61 -14.99 7.26 -7.65
CA ASN A 61 -13.75 6.98 -8.39
C ASN A 61 -12.95 5.75 -7.92
N SER A 62 -13.43 4.98 -6.93
CA SER A 62 -12.80 3.71 -6.59
C SER A 62 -12.89 2.71 -7.75
N THR A 63 -11.83 1.93 -7.95
CA THR A 63 -11.90 0.73 -8.81
C THR A 63 -12.56 -0.39 -8.02
N VAL A 64 -13.70 -0.86 -8.51
CA VAL A 64 -14.43 -2.00 -7.96
C VAL A 64 -13.86 -3.28 -8.57
N VAL A 65 -13.58 -4.27 -7.73
CA VAL A 65 -13.20 -5.62 -8.15
C VAL A 65 -14.37 -6.56 -7.87
N LEU A 66 -14.88 -7.21 -8.92
CA LEU A 66 -15.89 -8.26 -8.81
C LEU A 66 -15.19 -9.61 -8.68
N SER A 67 -15.88 -10.64 -8.14
CA SER A 67 -15.31 -11.99 -8.11
C SER A 67 -16.38 -13.05 -8.23
N GLY A 68 -16.19 -13.92 -9.22
CA GLY A 68 -16.96 -15.14 -9.46
C GLY A 68 -16.29 -16.39 -8.89
N GLU A 69 -15.18 -16.24 -8.17
CA GLU A 69 -14.30 -17.36 -7.75
C GLU A 69 -15.00 -18.41 -6.87
N LEU A 70 -16.05 -18.00 -6.15
CA LEU A 70 -16.86 -18.89 -5.33
C LEU A 70 -17.99 -19.59 -6.09
N SER A 71 -18.07 -19.39 -7.41
CA SER A 71 -18.98 -20.15 -8.28
C SER A 71 -18.53 -21.61 -8.33
N SER A 72 -19.48 -22.53 -8.50
CA SER A 72 -19.18 -23.95 -8.39
C SER A 72 -20.01 -24.79 -9.35
N ASP A 73 -19.43 -25.91 -9.76
CA ASP A 73 -20.11 -26.97 -10.47
C ASP A 73 -20.04 -28.28 -9.68
N ALA A 74 -21.15 -29.03 -9.66
CA ALA A 74 -21.25 -30.26 -8.87
C ALA A 74 -20.48 -31.43 -9.52
N ASP A 75 -20.38 -31.40 -10.85
CA ASP A 75 -19.68 -32.38 -11.68
C ASP A 75 -18.19 -32.02 -11.85
N LYS A 76 -17.80 -30.82 -11.38
CA LYS A 76 -16.46 -30.23 -11.40
C LYS A 76 -15.99 -29.85 -12.80
N ASP A 77 -16.94 -29.50 -13.65
CA ASP A 77 -16.64 -28.96 -14.96
C ASP A 77 -16.00 -27.58 -14.88
N THR A 78 -15.32 -27.20 -15.96
CA THR A 78 -14.70 -25.88 -16.07
C THR A 78 -15.77 -24.84 -16.34
N LEU A 79 -15.74 -23.73 -15.61
CA LEU A 79 -16.74 -22.67 -15.73
C LEU A 79 -16.31 -21.56 -16.70
N GLY A 80 -17.22 -21.18 -17.60
CA GLY A 80 -17.26 -19.89 -18.27
C GLY A 80 -17.97 -18.85 -17.39
N TYR A 81 -17.61 -17.58 -17.55
CA TYR A 81 -18.19 -16.45 -16.80
C TYR A 81 -18.82 -15.45 -17.76
N SER A 82 -19.93 -14.87 -17.36
CA SER A 82 -20.62 -13.81 -18.10
C SER A 82 -21.15 -12.74 -17.14
N TRP A 83 -20.47 -11.60 -17.10
CA TRP A 83 -20.81 -10.43 -16.30
C TRP A 83 -21.55 -9.39 -17.12
N SER A 84 -22.53 -8.73 -16.49
CA SER A 84 -23.24 -7.61 -17.12
C SER A 84 -23.79 -6.62 -16.09
N PHE A 85 -23.83 -5.34 -16.45
CA PHE A 85 -24.59 -4.37 -15.65
C PHE A 85 -26.09 -4.57 -15.85
N SER A 86 -26.79 -4.84 -14.74
CA SER A 86 -28.25 -4.81 -14.67
C SER A 86 -28.77 -3.38 -14.57
N SER A 87 -28.07 -2.55 -13.79
CA SER A 87 -28.35 -1.12 -13.69
C SER A 87 -27.08 -0.36 -13.28
N ILE A 88 -26.92 0.84 -13.83
CA ILE A 88 -25.93 1.83 -13.41
C ILE A 88 -26.62 3.15 -13.04
N PRO A 89 -26.05 3.98 -12.17
CA PRO A 89 -26.59 5.31 -11.85
C PRO A 89 -26.73 6.19 -13.09
N ASN A 90 -27.71 7.09 -13.07
CA ASN A 90 -27.95 8.01 -14.19
C ASN A 90 -26.75 8.95 -14.39
N GLY A 91 -26.20 8.97 -15.61
CA GLY A 91 -25.01 9.76 -15.96
C GLY A 91 -23.70 8.99 -15.86
N SER A 92 -23.71 7.77 -15.34
CA SER A 92 -22.55 6.87 -15.35
C SER A 92 -22.23 6.40 -16.77
N VAL A 93 -20.94 6.26 -17.05
CA VAL A 93 -20.37 5.66 -18.27
C VAL A 93 -19.52 4.43 -17.96
N ALA A 94 -19.71 3.84 -16.78
CA ALA A 94 -18.96 2.69 -16.31
C ALA A 94 -19.04 1.50 -17.28
N THR A 95 -17.88 0.86 -17.50
CA THR A 95 -17.73 -0.36 -18.30
C THR A 95 -16.89 -1.37 -17.54
N LEU A 96 -17.22 -2.66 -17.70
CA LEU A 96 -16.40 -3.75 -17.16
C LEU A 96 -15.12 -3.88 -17.98
N SER A 97 -13.99 -4.13 -17.30
CA SER A 97 -12.71 -4.43 -17.97
C SER A 97 -12.75 -5.72 -18.78
N SER A 98 -13.61 -6.67 -18.38
CA SER A 98 -13.97 -7.86 -19.13
C SER A 98 -15.33 -8.38 -18.66
N ASP A 99 -16.12 -8.97 -19.55
CA ASP A 99 -17.34 -9.68 -19.21
C ASP A 99 -17.12 -11.18 -18.96
N THR A 100 -15.95 -11.74 -19.29
CA THR A 100 -15.68 -13.19 -19.20
C THR A 100 -14.59 -13.59 -18.22
N GLN A 101 -13.93 -12.63 -17.56
CA GLN A 101 -12.94 -12.95 -16.53
C GLN A 101 -13.61 -13.39 -15.22
N VAL A 102 -12.90 -14.20 -14.44
CA VAL A 102 -13.36 -14.60 -13.10
C VAL A 102 -13.50 -13.40 -12.15
N ALA A 103 -12.63 -12.39 -12.29
CA ALA A 103 -12.60 -11.21 -11.43
C ALA A 103 -12.40 -9.91 -12.24
N PRO A 104 -13.43 -9.46 -12.98
CA PRO A 104 -13.34 -8.21 -13.72
C PRO A 104 -13.46 -7.01 -12.79
N THR A 105 -13.13 -5.85 -13.32
CA THR A 105 -13.15 -4.58 -12.60
C THR A 105 -13.95 -3.51 -13.34
N PHE A 106 -14.38 -2.47 -12.63
CA PHE A 106 -14.85 -1.22 -13.24
C PHE A 106 -14.57 -0.03 -12.33
N VAL A 107 -14.61 1.19 -12.85
CA VAL A 107 -14.48 2.41 -12.05
C VAL A 107 -15.86 2.92 -11.66
N ALA A 108 -16.09 3.13 -10.36
CA ALA A 108 -17.31 3.71 -9.81
C ALA A 108 -17.35 5.24 -10.07
N ASP A 109 -17.83 5.65 -11.23
CA ASP A 109 -17.71 7.03 -11.75
C ASP A 109 -18.82 8.00 -11.30
N VAL A 110 -19.91 7.48 -10.73
CA VAL A 110 -21.07 8.25 -10.23
C VAL A 110 -21.59 7.67 -8.93
N ILE A 111 -21.99 8.56 -8.01
CA ILE A 111 -22.64 8.21 -6.73
C ILE A 111 -23.98 7.50 -6.97
N GLY A 112 -24.27 6.46 -6.18
CA GLY A 112 -25.49 5.67 -6.27
C GLY A 112 -25.21 4.17 -6.34
N SER A 113 -26.24 3.38 -6.65
CA SER A 113 -26.13 1.92 -6.72
C SER A 113 -25.84 1.44 -8.15
N TYR A 114 -24.85 0.58 -8.28
CA TYR A 114 -24.62 -0.27 -9.46
C TYR A 114 -25.07 -1.68 -9.11
N ARG A 115 -25.73 -2.36 -10.05
CA ARG A 115 -26.08 -3.78 -9.90
C ARG A 115 -25.44 -4.54 -11.03
N VAL A 116 -24.59 -5.50 -10.68
CA VAL A 116 -23.89 -6.35 -11.65
C VAL A 116 -24.39 -7.78 -11.49
N ASN A 117 -24.71 -8.40 -12.62
CA ASN A 117 -25.17 -9.78 -12.69
C ASN A 117 -24.01 -10.68 -13.12
N LEU A 118 -23.95 -11.88 -12.53
CA LEU A 118 -23.11 -12.99 -12.97
C LEU A 118 -23.99 -14.16 -13.41
N THR A 119 -23.62 -14.76 -14.55
CA THR A 119 -24.03 -16.11 -14.94
C THR A 119 -22.77 -16.90 -15.24
N VAL A 120 -22.74 -18.18 -14.86
CA VAL A 120 -21.66 -19.11 -15.22
C VAL A 120 -22.21 -20.27 -16.04
N ASP A 121 -21.39 -20.83 -16.91
CA ASP A 121 -21.76 -21.97 -17.76
C ASP A 121 -20.69 -23.07 -17.71
N ASP A 122 -21.10 -24.33 -17.86
CA ASP A 122 -20.23 -25.51 -17.86
C ASP A 122 -20.04 -26.08 -19.28
N THR A 123 -20.26 -25.24 -20.32
CA THR A 123 -20.38 -25.59 -21.75
C THR A 123 -21.64 -26.35 -22.17
N LEU A 124 -22.45 -26.85 -21.24
CA LEU A 124 -23.69 -27.60 -21.50
C LEU A 124 -24.95 -26.87 -21.01
N LEU A 125 -24.87 -26.25 -19.83
CA LEU A 125 -25.93 -25.54 -19.13
C LEU A 125 -25.41 -24.21 -18.57
N ASN A 126 -26.34 -23.27 -18.40
CA ASN A 126 -26.08 -22.01 -17.69
C ASN A 126 -26.62 -22.11 -16.26
N SER A 127 -26.01 -21.38 -15.35
CA SER A 127 -26.54 -21.15 -14.01
C SER A 127 -27.76 -20.23 -14.04
N GLU A 128 -28.47 -20.18 -12.93
CA GLU A 128 -29.29 -19.02 -12.60
C GLU A 128 -28.41 -17.78 -12.41
N VAL A 129 -29.00 -16.58 -12.58
CA VAL A 129 -28.31 -15.31 -12.36
C VAL A 129 -28.08 -15.09 -10.87
N ASP A 130 -26.86 -14.72 -10.50
CA ASP A 130 -26.56 -14.11 -9.20
C ASP A 130 -26.23 -12.62 -9.37
N SER A 131 -26.42 -11.80 -8.34
CA SER A 131 -26.24 -10.36 -8.43
C SER A 131 -25.49 -9.79 -7.23
N VAL A 132 -24.64 -8.81 -7.51
CA VAL A 132 -23.94 -8.02 -6.49
C VAL A 132 -24.32 -6.54 -6.64
N GLU A 133 -24.62 -5.89 -5.51
CA GLU A 133 -24.87 -4.45 -5.43
C GLU A 133 -23.63 -3.70 -4.96
N ILE A 134 -23.30 -2.61 -5.65
CA ILE A 134 -22.21 -1.71 -5.30
C ILE A 134 -22.81 -0.34 -4.99
N VAL A 135 -22.72 0.07 -3.73
CA VAL A 135 -23.16 1.38 -3.26
C VAL A 135 -21.99 2.34 -3.27
N VAL A 136 -22.08 3.39 -4.10
CA VAL A 136 -21.04 4.42 -4.23
C VAL A 136 -21.47 5.67 -3.46
N SER A 137 -20.62 6.12 -2.54
CA SER A 137 -20.83 7.35 -1.76
C SER A 137 -19.72 8.38 -1.98
N GLU A 138 -20.01 9.65 -1.68
CA GLU A 138 -18.97 10.66 -1.53
C GLU A 138 -18.12 10.39 -0.30
N VAL A 139 -16.88 10.87 -0.32
CA VAL A 139 -16.11 11.08 0.90
C VAL A 139 -16.67 12.34 1.55
N PRO A 140 -17.08 12.32 2.82
CA PRO A 140 -17.45 13.55 3.50
C PRO A 140 -16.32 14.57 3.40
N GLN A 141 -16.65 15.86 3.32
CA GLN A 141 -15.63 16.91 3.39
C GLN A 141 -14.82 16.72 4.67
N SER A 142 -13.58 16.29 4.52
CA SER A 142 -12.82 15.74 5.63
C SER A 142 -12.11 16.86 6.39
N SER A 143 -12.48 17.03 7.65
CA SER A 143 -11.65 17.76 8.60
C SER A 143 -10.77 16.79 9.36
N THR A 144 -9.52 17.17 9.60
CA THR A 144 -8.59 16.46 10.49
C THR A 144 -8.59 17.04 11.91
N LEU A 145 -9.50 17.98 12.20
CA LEU A 145 -9.69 18.57 13.52
C LEU A 145 -10.04 17.50 14.56
N GLY A 146 -9.44 17.62 15.75
CA GLY A 146 -9.63 16.70 16.87
C GLY A 146 -8.73 15.46 16.84
N VAL A 147 -8.13 15.13 15.69
CA VAL A 147 -7.19 14.00 15.60
C VAL A 147 -5.78 14.48 15.92
N LEU A 148 -5.21 14.02 17.04
CA LEU A 148 -3.87 14.38 17.51
C LEU A 148 -3.62 15.90 17.61
N CYS A 149 -4.65 16.67 17.97
CA CYS A 149 -4.57 18.12 18.15
C CYS A 149 -3.93 18.58 19.47
N ASP A 150 -3.61 17.65 20.36
CA ASP A 150 -2.93 17.90 21.64
C ASP A 150 -1.77 16.90 21.83
N TYR A 151 -1.12 16.50 20.74
CA TYR A 151 -0.01 15.56 20.80
C TYR A 151 1.24 16.29 21.32
N ASN A 152 1.83 15.77 22.40
CA ASN A 152 3.05 16.29 22.98
C ASN A 152 3.98 15.14 23.36
N TYR A 153 5.16 15.14 22.78
CA TYR A 153 6.20 14.15 22.99
C TYR A 153 7.49 14.84 23.44
N ASN A 154 8.09 14.33 24.52
CA ASN A 154 9.38 14.78 25.02
C ASN A 154 10.02 13.64 25.81
N GLU A 155 10.98 12.95 25.21
CA GLU A 155 11.72 11.86 25.84
C GLU A 155 13.17 11.87 25.35
N TYR A 156 14.08 11.44 26.22
CA TYR A 156 15.49 11.32 25.89
C TYR A 156 15.74 10.17 24.90
N ASN A 157 16.45 10.45 23.81
CA ASN A 157 16.97 9.42 22.92
C ASN A 157 18.39 9.04 23.36
N ASP A 158 18.52 7.84 23.93
CA ASP A 158 19.78 7.31 24.48
C ASP A 158 20.68 6.64 23.44
N SER A 159 20.30 6.66 22.16
CA SER A 159 21.17 6.25 21.07
C SER A 159 22.48 7.03 21.13
N ILE A 160 23.60 6.32 21.05
CA ILE A 160 24.94 6.92 21.28
C ILE A 160 25.30 8.00 20.24
N TYR A 161 24.58 8.05 19.12
CA TYR A 161 24.74 9.02 18.04
C TYR A 161 23.77 10.21 18.14
N VAL A 162 22.94 10.25 19.18
CA VAL A 162 21.96 11.33 19.45
C VAL A 162 22.21 11.94 20.83
N GLN A 163 21.97 11.18 21.90
CA GLN A 163 22.15 11.61 23.30
C GLN A 163 21.48 12.96 23.64
N ASP A 164 20.28 13.21 23.10
CA ASP A 164 19.51 14.45 23.26
C ASP A 164 18.02 14.15 23.43
N ASP A 165 17.25 15.12 23.92
CA ASP A 165 15.79 14.98 24.06
C ASP A 165 15.11 15.08 22.69
N SER A 166 14.27 14.11 22.35
CA SER A 166 13.36 14.18 21.20
C SER A 166 12.10 14.94 21.58
N PHE A 167 11.91 16.13 21.00
CA PHE A 167 10.77 16.99 21.29
C PHE A 167 9.89 17.21 20.04
N SER A 168 8.59 16.96 20.20
CA SER A 168 7.58 17.25 19.18
C SER A 168 6.24 17.58 19.81
N GLN A 169 5.67 18.71 19.40
CA GLN A 169 4.36 19.16 19.81
C GLN A 169 3.52 19.48 18.58
N TRP A 170 2.34 18.85 18.51
CA TRP A 170 1.31 19.16 17.54
C TRP A 170 0.12 19.77 18.26
N SER A 171 -0.35 20.91 17.74
CA SER A 171 -1.53 21.61 18.23
C SER A 171 -2.48 21.97 17.09
N CYS A 172 -3.73 22.30 17.41
CA CYS A 172 -4.70 22.78 16.43
C CYS A 172 -5.26 24.14 16.81
N THR A 173 -5.47 24.97 15.80
CA THR A 173 -6.38 26.12 15.85
C THR A 173 -7.73 25.70 15.24
N ASP A 174 -8.58 26.68 14.90
CA ASP A 174 -9.84 26.40 14.19
C ASP A 174 -9.63 25.92 12.75
N SER A 175 -8.50 26.25 12.11
CA SER A 175 -8.25 25.95 10.69
C SER A 175 -6.93 25.25 10.41
N GLU A 176 -6.02 25.20 11.38
CA GLU A 176 -4.62 24.89 11.15
C GLU A 176 -4.05 23.95 12.21
N ARG A 177 -3.28 22.97 11.76
CA ARG A 177 -2.44 22.09 12.57
C ARG A 177 -1.04 22.67 12.63
N LEU A 178 -0.58 22.97 13.83
CA LEU A 178 0.71 23.57 14.10
C LEU A 178 1.69 22.53 14.65
N LEU A 179 2.88 22.44 14.06
CA LEU A 179 4.00 21.67 14.56
C LEU A 179 5.03 22.61 15.21
N SER A 180 5.57 22.22 16.36
CA SER A 180 6.78 22.74 16.97
C SER A 180 7.65 21.57 17.43
N ALA A 181 8.85 21.42 16.88
CA ALA A 181 9.71 20.26 17.16
C ALA A 181 11.20 20.61 17.04
N ASN A 182 12.05 19.68 17.48
CA ASN A 182 13.51 19.84 17.38
C ASN A 182 14.19 18.89 16.38
N GLY A 183 13.44 18.05 15.66
CA GLY A 183 13.98 17.20 14.60
C GLY A 183 14.92 16.09 15.08
N ILE A 184 14.99 15.84 16.38
CA ILE A 184 15.68 14.70 16.95
C ILE A 184 14.75 13.49 16.84
N PRO A 185 15.18 12.36 16.25
CA PRO A 185 14.35 11.15 16.20
C PRO A 185 14.13 10.61 17.62
N ASP A 186 13.00 9.94 17.85
CA ASP A 186 12.63 9.32 19.13
C ASP A 186 12.95 7.83 19.19
N HIS A 187 13.76 7.32 18.26
CA HIS A 187 14.12 5.91 18.17
C HIS A 187 15.62 5.75 17.94
N GLU A 188 16.10 4.51 18.08
CA GLU A 188 17.47 4.16 17.74
C GLU A 188 17.80 4.52 16.29
N VAL A 189 18.98 5.11 16.09
CA VAL A 189 19.48 5.53 14.78
C VAL A 189 20.70 4.69 14.38
N GLY A 190 21.05 4.77 13.10
CA GLY A 190 22.35 4.27 12.62
C GLY A 190 23.55 5.06 13.14
N GLU A 191 24.74 4.60 12.78
CA GLU A 191 25.98 5.33 13.04
C GLU A 191 26.04 6.61 12.21
N PHE A 192 26.14 7.76 12.87
CA PHE A 192 26.33 9.06 12.25
C PHE A 192 27.39 9.86 13.03
N PRO A 193 28.50 10.28 12.39
CA PRO A 193 28.82 10.11 10.97
C PRO A 193 29.24 8.66 10.61
N ASN A 194 29.03 8.27 9.36
CA ASN A 194 29.49 7.01 8.76
C ASN A 194 30.19 7.25 7.40
N GLU A 195 30.67 6.18 6.75
CA GLU A 195 31.40 6.26 5.46
C GLU A 195 30.57 6.92 4.33
N GLY A 196 29.26 6.66 4.29
CA GLY A 196 28.34 7.23 3.30
C GLY A 196 27.78 8.59 3.70
N ASN A 197 27.88 8.98 4.97
CA ASN A 197 27.35 10.23 5.48
C ASN A 197 28.24 10.83 6.59
N PRO A 198 29.01 11.90 6.31
CA PRO A 198 29.96 12.47 7.27
C PRO A 198 29.33 13.40 8.32
N ASN A 199 27.99 13.53 8.36
CA ASN A 199 27.31 14.49 9.22
C ASN A 199 26.86 13.85 10.54
N THR A 200 26.77 14.67 11.59
CA THR A 200 26.28 14.28 12.92
C THR A 200 24.90 14.87 13.17
N ILE A 201 24.00 14.12 13.80
CA ILE A 201 22.66 14.61 14.17
C ILE A 201 22.80 15.77 15.16
N SER A 202 22.01 16.82 14.96
CA SER A 202 21.87 17.91 15.93
C SER A 202 20.44 18.45 15.93
N SER A 203 20.02 19.00 17.06
CA SER A 203 18.71 19.62 17.17
C SER A 203 18.54 20.77 16.19
N GLN A 204 17.34 20.87 15.65
CA GLN A 204 16.89 21.87 14.69
C GLN A 204 15.77 22.72 15.32
N THR A 205 15.35 23.78 14.63
CA THR A 205 14.08 24.46 14.95
C THR A 205 13.09 24.12 13.85
N ILE A 206 12.09 23.29 14.17
CA ILE A 206 11.08 22.85 13.22
C ILE A 206 9.74 23.47 13.58
N SER A 207 9.12 24.11 12.59
CA SER A 207 7.75 24.60 12.68
C SER A 207 7.04 24.40 11.36
N ALA A 208 5.79 23.93 11.40
CA ALA A 208 4.94 23.79 10.22
C ALA A 208 3.49 24.16 10.55
N ASN A 209 2.75 24.55 9.51
CA ASN A 209 1.35 24.91 9.57
C ASN A 209 0.61 24.20 8.44
N LEU A 210 -0.32 23.31 8.77
CA LEU A 210 -1.01 22.42 7.83
C LEU A 210 -2.52 22.63 7.93
N SER A 211 -3.24 22.54 6.82
CA SER A 211 -4.70 22.68 6.84
C SER A 211 -5.37 21.59 7.68
N LEU A 212 -6.37 21.97 8.50
CA LEU A 212 -7.28 21.02 9.17
C LEU A 212 -8.48 20.66 8.30
N SER A 213 -8.61 21.24 7.12
CA SER A 213 -9.67 20.94 6.15
C SER A 213 -9.03 20.70 4.78
N PRO A 214 -8.20 19.66 4.63
CA PRO A 214 -7.56 19.37 3.36
C PRO A 214 -8.61 19.05 2.30
N VAL A 215 -8.43 19.59 1.10
CA VAL A 215 -9.31 19.38 -0.05
C VAL A 215 -8.53 18.62 -1.11
N GLU A 216 -9.04 17.45 -1.50
CA GLU A 216 -8.43 16.66 -2.57
C GLU A 216 -8.56 17.38 -3.91
N SER A 217 -7.43 17.53 -4.58
CA SER A 217 -7.30 18.06 -5.94
C SER A 217 -7.31 16.90 -6.94
N THR A 218 -7.88 17.17 -8.10
CA THR A 218 -7.80 16.27 -9.26
C THR A 218 -6.39 16.21 -9.86
N ALA A 219 -5.50 17.12 -9.48
CA ALA A 219 -4.12 17.18 -9.95
C ALA A 219 -3.12 16.97 -8.81
N ALA A 220 -2.14 16.11 -9.04
CA ALA A 220 -0.99 15.92 -8.17
C ALA A 220 -0.01 17.10 -8.25
N THR A 221 0.45 17.58 -7.10
CA THR A 221 1.51 18.60 -6.98
C THR A 221 2.79 17.95 -6.46
N GLU A 222 3.79 17.82 -7.32
CA GLU A 222 5.11 17.28 -6.94
C GLU A 222 5.80 18.13 -5.86
N LEU A 223 6.28 17.46 -4.82
CA LEU A 223 6.87 18.03 -3.61
C LEU A 223 7.96 17.08 -3.06
N GLY A 224 8.89 17.59 -2.27
CA GLY A 224 10.07 16.85 -1.81
C GLY A 224 11.38 17.41 -2.37
N GLY A 225 12.48 17.15 -1.68
CA GLY A 225 13.80 17.66 -2.03
C GLY A 225 13.80 19.19 -2.13
N PRO A 226 14.29 19.78 -3.25
CA PRO A 226 14.36 21.23 -3.41
C PRO A 226 12.98 21.91 -3.52
N ARG A 227 11.89 21.15 -3.65
CA ARG A 227 10.53 21.66 -3.88
C ARG A 227 9.74 21.88 -2.59
N GLY A 228 10.29 21.50 -1.44
CA GLY A 228 9.65 21.63 -0.13
C GLY A 228 9.50 20.29 0.58
N VAL A 229 9.10 20.33 1.84
CA VAL A 229 8.91 19.15 2.70
C VAL A 229 7.57 18.50 2.42
N THR A 230 7.53 17.21 2.14
CA THR A 230 6.27 16.51 1.78
C THR A 230 5.37 16.21 2.98
N GLY A 231 5.95 16.19 4.18
CA GLY A 231 5.24 16.02 5.43
C GLY A 231 6.19 15.86 6.60
N TYR A 232 5.64 15.66 7.79
CA TYR A 232 6.41 15.39 8.99
C TYR A 232 5.83 14.17 9.71
N VAL A 233 6.73 13.31 10.19
CA VAL A 233 6.38 12.23 11.12
C VAL A 233 6.01 12.85 12.48
N LEU A 234 5.18 12.18 13.28
CA LEU A 234 4.71 12.73 14.56
C LEU A 234 5.85 13.06 15.55
N ASN A 235 7.01 12.41 15.44
CA ASN A 235 8.21 12.78 16.19
C ASN A 235 8.88 14.09 15.72
N GLY A 236 8.31 14.78 14.73
CA GLY A 236 8.75 16.08 14.26
C GLY A 236 9.85 16.04 13.21
N VAL A 237 10.36 14.85 12.85
CA VAL A 237 11.34 14.68 11.78
C VAL A 237 10.65 14.82 10.41
N LYS A 238 11.28 15.58 9.50
CA LYS A 238 10.75 15.84 8.16
C LYS A 238 10.82 14.60 7.27
N ILE A 239 9.88 14.49 6.34
CA ILE A 239 9.88 13.55 5.23
C ILE A 239 10.45 14.28 4.01
N ASP A 240 11.55 13.75 3.48
CA ASP A 240 12.26 14.32 2.34
C ASP A 240 12.64 13.17 1.41
N ALA A 241 11.63 12.63 0.73
CA ALA A 241 11.75 11.36 0.01
C ALA A 241 12.71 11.44 -1.20
N GLY A 242 12.71 12.58 -1.90
CA GLY A 242 13.62 12.84 -3.02
C GLY A 242 15.03 13.21 -2.58
N THR A 243 16.02 13.02 -3.46
CA THR A 243 17.40 13.44 -3.20
C THR A 243 17.79 14.62 -4.09
N ALA A 244 18.86 15.31 -3.70
CA ALA A 244 19.54 16.25 -4.59
C ALA A 244 20.53 15.55 -5.52
N GLY A 245 20.70 14.23 -5.44
CA GLY A 245 21.67 13.50 -6.23
C GLY A 245 21.23 13.33 -7.68
N SER A 246 22.15 13.50 -8.62
CA SER A 246 21.87 13.31 -10.03
C SER A 246 23.09 12.82 -10.83
N CYS A 247 22.82 12.27 -12.01
CA CYS A 247 23.80 11.93 -13.04
C CYS A 247 23.46 12.59 -14.38
N ASP A 248 24.48 12.86 -15.18
CA ASP A 248 24.29 13.17 -16.59
C ASP A 248 23.88 11.93 -17.41
N ASP A 249 23.57 12.11 -18.70
CA ASP A 249 23.15 11.02 -19.59
C ASP A 249 24.25 9.96 -19.84
N SER A 250 25.52 10.30 -19.59
CA SER A 250 26.62 9.33 -19.74
C SER A 250 26.71 8.39 -18.55
N GLY A 251 26.32 8.85 -17.36
CA GLY A 251 26.54 8.17 -16.09
C GLY A 251 27.98 8.31 -15.57
N ASP A 252 28.88 8.95 -16.31
CA ASP A 252 30.27 9.16 -15.86
C ASP A 252 30.39 10.33 -14.88
N ASN A 253 29.45 11.29 -14.92
CA ASN A 253 29.40 12.43 -14.01
C ASN A 253 28.14 12.33 -13.14
N CYS A 254 28.34 11.82 -11.93
CA CYS A 254 27.29 11.70 -10.91
C CYS A 254 27.69 12.44 -9.63
N SER A 255 26.72 13.02 -8.95
CA SER A 255 26.86 13.70 -7.67
C SER A 255 25.71 13.33 -6.75
N LEU A 256 25.97 13.17 -5.46
CA LEU A 256 24.92 12.90 -4.46
C LEU A 256 24.30 14.18 -3.87
N ILE A 257 24.86 15.34 -4.21
CA ILE A 257 24.50 16.64 -3.62
C ILE A 257 24.18 17.72 -4.66
N ASP A 258 24.24 17.38 -5.94
CA ASP A 258 23.99 18.30 -7.05
C ASP A 258 22.92 17.72 -7.98
N ASN A 259 21.92 18.53 -8.28
CA ASN A 259 20.71 18.17 -9.01
C ASN A 259 20.73 18.66 -10.47
N SER A 260 21.92 18.99 -11.00
CA SER A 260 22.08 19.53 -12.35
C SER A 260 21.98 18.48 -13.47
N GLY A 261 22.09 17.19 -13.13
CA GLY A 261 21.96 16.07 -14.05
C GLY A 261 20.51 15.74 -14.42
N ASN A 262 20.33 15.06 -15.56
CA ASN A 262 19.01 14.68 -16.07
C ASN A 262 18.40 13.47 -15.32
N TRP A 263 19.21 12.71 -14.59
CA TRP A 263 18.82 11.46 -13.95
C TRP A 263 18.94 11.60 -12.44
N SER A 264 17.80 11.63 -11.73
CA SER A 264 17.75 11.85 -10.29
C SER A 264 17.95 10.52 -9.57
N ILE A 265 18.91 10.47 -8.64
CA ILE A 265 19.30 9.25 -7.94
C ILE A 265 18.35 9.01 -6.76
N GLU A 266 17.85 7.78 -6.60
CA GLU A 266 17.08 7.42 -5.41
C GLU A 266 17.98 7.20 -4.18
N ALA A 267 17.48 7.47 -2.98
CA ALA A 267 18.25 7.16 -1.76
C ALA A 267 18.22 5.66 -1.43
N LEU A 268 17.19 4.95 -1.90
CA LEU A 268 16.81 3.60 -1.49
C LEU A 268 16.57 2.70 -2.70
N GLY A 269 16.57 1.39 -2.48
CA GLY A 269 16.16 0.40 -3.48
C GLY A 269 17.24 -0.03 -4.48
N HIS A 270 18.48 0.47 -4.34
CA HIS A 270 19.61 0.08 -5.18
C HIS A 270 20.93 0.12 -4.41
N THR A 271 22.01 -0.40 -5.01
CA THR A 271 23.37 -0.43 -4.42
C THR A 271 24.39 0.44 -5.17
N SER A 272 23.95 1.10 -6.25
CA SER A 272 24.77 1.94 -7.13
C SER A 272 25.43 3.13 -6.42
N PHE A 273 24.70 3.74 -5.48
CA PHE A 273 25.14 4.90 -4.70
C PHE A 273 24.82 4.67 -3.23
N ASN A 274 25.62 5.27 -2.36
CA ASN A 274 25.48 5.13 -0.91
C ASN A 274 25.28 6.52 -0.27
N PHE A 275 24.07 6.81 0.18
CA PHE A 275 23.72 8.03 0.92
C PHE A 275 23.98 7.92 2.43
N GLY A 276 24.50 6.78 2.88
CA GLY A 276 24.74 6.48 4.29
C GLY A 276 23.47 6.40 5.12
N THR A 277 22.37 5.93 4.52
CA THR A 277 21.07 5.77 5.20
C THR A 277 21.16 4.69 6.28
N ASP A 278 20.42 4.88 7.37
CA ASP A 278 20.28 3.88 8.43
C ASP A 278 19.10 2.92 8.20
N ASN A 279 18.85 2.04 9.18
CA ASN A 279 17.74 1.08 9.15
C ASN A 279 16.35 1.73 9.27
N ASN A 280 16.28 3.04 9.51
CA ASN A 280 15.03 3.82 9.48
C ASN A 280 14.87 4.54 8.14
N ASN A 281 15.66 4.18 7.13
CA ASN A 281 15.64 4.78 5.80
C ASN A 281 15.90 6.29 5.84
N ALA A 282 16.74 6.73 6.77
CA ALA A 282 17.04 8.14 7.00
C ALA A 282 18.54 8.40 7.00
N HIS A 283 18.91 9.66 6.74
CA HIS A 283 20.27 10.13 6.90
C HIS A 283 20.33 11.58 7.37
N VAL A 284 21.53 12.11 7.54
CA VAL A 284 21.77 13.45 8.11
C VAL A 284 22.24 14.42 7.03
N GLN A 285 21.65 15.61 6.94
CA GLN A 285 22.11 16.69 6.04
C GLN A 285 23.28 17.46 6.67
N PRO A 286 24.07 18.19 5.86
CA PRO A 286 24.93 19.23 6.40
C PRO A 286 24.14 20.16 7.33
N GLY A 287 24.65 20.42 8.53
CA GLY A 287 23.94 21.17 9.57
C GLY A 287 23.15 20.32 10.57
N GLY A 288 23.18 18.99 10.41
CA GLY A 288 22.74 18.02 11.42
C GLY A 288 21.27 17.60 11.35
N THR A 289 20.56 17.99 10.30
CA THR A 289 19.15 17.62 10.10
C THR A 289 19.01 16.15 9.70
N TYR A 290 18.49 15.32 10.61
CA TYR A 290 18.03 13.97 10.32
C TYR A 290 16.69 14.01 9.57
N HIS A 291 16.49 13.17 8.55
CA HIS A 291 15.26 13.12 7.74
C HIS A 291 15.06 11.77 7.07
N TYR A 292 13.79 11.42 6.81
CA TYR A 292 13.41 10.14 6.20
C TYR A 292 13.27 10.22 4.69
N HIS A 293 13.84 9.23 4.00
CA HIS A 293 13.56 8.91 2.59
C HIS A 293 12.52 7.80 2.42
N GLY A 294 12.40 6.93 3.43
CA GLY A 294 11.46 5.81 3.46
C GLY A 294 10.98 5.53 4.88
N MET A 295 10.25 4.44 5.08
CA MET A 295 9.55 4.19 6.34
C MET A 295 10.44 4.28 7.60
N PRO A 296 10.02 5.04 8.63
CA PRO A 296 10.76 5.15 9.88
C PRO A 296 10.49 3.93 10.77
N GLU A 297 11.17 2.80 10.52
CA GLU A 297 10.89 1.51 11.17
C GLU A 297 10.92 1.57 12.70
N GLY A 298 11.89 2.29 13.28
CA GLY A 298 12.01 2.50 14.71
C GLY A 298 10.82 3.27 15.28
N PHE A 299 10.35 4.31 14.59
CA PHE A 299 9.15 5.05 14.98
C PHE A 299 7.89 4.17 14.89
N ILE A 300 7.71 3.46 13.76
CA ILE A 300 6.56 2.57 13.55
C ILE A 300 6.50 1.50 14.64
N THR A 301 7.63 0.86 14.94
CA THR A 301 7.75 -0.15 16.00
C THR A 301 7.40 0.47 17.37
N LYS A 302 7.87 1.68 17.64
CA LYS A 302 7.58 2.39 18.89
C LYS A 302 6.10 2.75 19.05
N GLN A 303 5.40 3.04 17.97
CA GLN A 303 3.95 3.24 17.96
C GLN A 303 3.15 1.92 18.03
N GLY A 304 3.83 0.77 18.08
CA GLY A 304 3.18 -0.54 18.06
C GLY A 304 2.58 -0.91 16.70
N GLY A 305 3.09 -0.32 15.62
CA GLY A 305 2.62 -0.58 14.27
C GLY A 305 2.99 -1.99 13.79
N GLY A 306 2.08 -2.59 13.00
CA GLY A 306 2.23 -3.94 12.50
C GLY A 306 1.05 -4.34 11.61
N ASP A 307 0.96 -5.63 11.27
CA ASP A 307 -0.06 -6.20 10.38
C ASP A 307 -1.47 -6.28 11.00
N THR A 308 -1.63 -5.89 12.26
CA THR A 308 -2.89 -5.93 13.01
C THR A 308 -3.50 -4.54 13.26
N SER A 309 -2.80 -3.46 12.90
CA SER A 309 -3.30 -2.09 13.07
C SER A 309 -2.83 -1.15 11.95
N MET A 310 -3.73 -0.29 11.48
CA MET A 310 -3.32 0.89 10.74
C MET A 310 -2.58 1.83 11.69
N THR A 311 -1.43 2.36 11.26
CA THR A 311 -0.59 3.23 12.09
C THR A 311 -0.48 4.60 11.46
N LEU A 312 -1.15 5.60 12.04
CA LEU A 312 -0.98 7.00 11.68
C LEU A 312 0.42 7.46 12.12
N ILE A 313 1.28 7.78 11.15
CA ILE A 313 2.69 8.14 11.43
C ILE A 313 2.96 9.62 11.32
N GLY A 314 2.11 10.39 10.64
CA GLY A 314 2.38 11.80 10.41
C GLY A 314 1.32 12.51 9.59
N TRP A 315 1.65 13.73 9.21
CA TRP A 315 0.80 14.61 8.42
C TRP A 315 1.57 15.13 7.21
N ALA A 316 0.93 15.07 6.05
CA ALA A 316 1.47 15.62 4.81
C ALA A 316 1.34 17.15 4.79
N ALA A 317 2.13 17.79 3.93
CA ALA A 317 2.18 19.25 3.81
C ALA A 317 0.82 19.90 3.47
N ASP A 318 -0.07 19.15 2.85
CA ASP A 318 -1.44 19.56 2.48
C ASP A 318 -2.47 19.31 3.59
N GLY A 319 -2.07 18.70 4.71
CA GLY A 319 -2.94 18.42 5.86
C GLY A 319 -3.58 17.03 5.87
N PHE A 320 -3.41 16.21 4.83
CA PHE A 320 -3.89 14.82 4.86
C PHE A 320 -2.98 13.93 5.74
N PRO A 321 -3.55 12.88 6.37
CA PRO A 321 -2.79 11.96 7.20
C PRO A 321 -1.89 11.03 6.37
N ILE A 322 -0.82 10.54 7.00
CA ILE A 322 0.12 9.57 6.43
C ILE A 322 0.12 8.31 7.32
N TYR A 323 -0.18 7.16 6.73
CA TYR A 323 -0.17 5.86 7.42
C TYR A 323 1.02 5.00 6.99
N ALA A 324 1.46 4.08 7.86
CA ALA A 324 2.49 3.12 7.51
C ALA A 324 1.91 1.76 7.09
N ARG A 325 2.35 1.27 5.91
CA ARG A 325 2.37 -0.12 5.44
C ARG A 325 1.02 -0.84 5.26
N TYR A 326 0.15 -0.81 6.25
CA TYR A 326 -1.07 -1.61 6.32
C TYR A 326 -2.32 -0.75 6.34
N GLY A 327 -3.38 -1.29 5.76
CA GLY A 327 -4.67 -0.66 5.61
C GLY A 327 -5.73 -1.65 5.18
N TYR A 328 -6.99 -1.23 5.30
CA TYR A 328 -8.14 -2.08 5.02
C TYR A 328 -8.15 -2.61 3.59
N SER A 329 -8.44 -3.91 3.46
CA SER A 329 -8.56 -4.62 2.19
C SER A 329 -9.77 -4.17 1.37
N ILE A 330 -10.83 -3.71 2.06
CA ILE A 330 -11.97 -3.03 1.45
C ILE A 330 -11.92 -1.58 1.91
N VAL A 331 -11.72 -0.65 0.98
CA VAL A 331 -11.44 0.78 1.28
C VAL A 331 -12.54 1.49 2.08
N SER A 332 -13.77 0.98 2.04
CA SER A 332 -14.95 1.56 2.69
C SER A 332 -15.35 0.84 3.99
N ASP A 333 -14.66 -0.26 4.35
CA ASP A 333 -15.06 -1.13 5.45
C ASP A 333 -13.92 -1.28 6.46
N ALA A 334 -14.07 -0.58 7.59
CA ALA A 334 -13.12 -0.59 8.71
C ALA A 334 -13.14 -1.91 9.51
N THR A 335 -14.00 -2.86 9.15
CA THR A 335 -14.04 -4.22 9.70
C THR A 335 -13.36 -5.25 8.80
N SER A 336 -13.01 -4.86 7.57
CA SER A 336 -12.29 -5.72 6.63
C SER A 336 -10.89 -6.06 7.15
N ALA A 337 -10.30 -7.14 6.64
CA ALA A 337 -8.94 -7.51 7.01
C ALA A 337 -7.95 -6.42 6.59
N LEU A 338 -6.88 -6.23 7.36
CA LEU A 338 -5.74 -5.42 6.92
C LEU A 338 -4.91 -6.22 5.91
N LYS A 339 -4.38 -5.52 4.92
CA LYS A 339 -3.41 -6.04 3.95
C LYS A 339 -2.22 -5.10 3.86
N LEU A 340 -1.10 -5.61 3.35
CA LEU A 340 0.01 -4.79 2.91
C LEU A 340 -0.43 -3.98 1.68
N LEU A 341 -0.22 -2.66 1.69
CA LEU A 341 -0.54 -1.79 0.56
C LEU A 341 0.67 -1.68 -0.36
N THR A 342 0.41 -1.77 -1.66
CA THR A 342 1.43 -1.59 -2.68
C THR A 342 1.21 -0.30 -3.47
N GLY A 343 2.30 0.42 -3.73
CA GLY A 343 2.28 1.55 -4.68
C GLY A 343 1.98 1.06 -6.10
N SER A 344 1.39 1.91 -6.93
CA SER A 344 1.11 1.61 -8.35
C SER A 344 2.25 2.04 -9.28
N PHE A 345 3.49 1.85 -8.85
CA PHE A 345 4.68 2.15 -9.64
C PHE A 345 5.41 0.86 -10.03
N GLN A 346 5.89 0.82 -11.27
CA GLN A 346 6.71 -0.27 -11.77
C GLN A 346 7.93 0.28 -12.53
N LEU A 347 8.93 -0.58 -12.73
CA LEU A 347 10.07 -0.25 -13.57
C LEU A 347 9.64 -0.20 -15.04
N LYS A 348 10.08 0.83 -15.75
CA LYS A 348 9.83 0.97 -17.19
C LYS A 348 10.46 -0.19 -17.95
N SER A 349 9.69 -0.75 -18.89
CA SER A 349 10.17 -1.77 -19.81
C SER A 349 10.88 -1.17 -21.04
N ASP A 350 10.44 0.01 -21.50
CA ASP A 350 11.08 0.77 -22.56
C ASP A 350 12.03 1.81 -21.95
N VAL A 351 13.32 1.50 -21.99
CA VAL A 351 14.37 2.28 -21.32
C VAL A 351 14.95 3.30 -22.29
N SER A 352 14.95 4.57 -21.90
CA SER A 352 15.51 5.67 -22.71
C SER A 352 16.94 5.39 -23.15
N ALA A 353 17.26 5.68 -24.41
CA ALA A 353 18.62 5.59 -24.93
C ALA A 353 19.58 6.61 -24.28
N SER A 354 19.05 7.68 -23.66
CA SER A 354 19.83 8.67 -22.91
C SER A 354 20.06 8.29 -21.44
N ARG A 355 19.52 7.14 -21.00
CA ARG A 355 19.76 6.65 -19.64
C ARG A 355 21.21 6.18 -19.49
N PRO A 356 21.88 6.49 -18.37
CA PRO A 356 23.09 5.81 -17.95
C PRO A 356 22.98 4.28 -18.10
N SER A 357 24.10 3.61 -18.40
CA SER A 357 24.09 2.18 -18.74
C SER A 357 23.48 1.29 -17.65
N GLN A 358 22.64 0.33 -18.05
CA GLN A 358 22.07 -0.68 -17.15
C GLN A 358 23.11 -1.66 -16.61
N ASP A 359 24.25 -1.81 -17.29
CA ASP A 359 25.36 -2.65 -16.82
C ASP A 359 26.11 -2.01 -15.64
N ILE A 360 26.00 -0.68 -15.49
CA ILE A 360 26.62 0.09 -14.40
C ILE A 360 25.59 0.35 -13.31
N TYR A 361 24.40 0.80 -13.71
CA TYR A 361 23.33 1.21 -12.82
C TYR A 361 22.08 0.40 -13.12
N THR A 362 21.68 -0.51 -12.23
CA THR A 362 20.47 -1.32 -12.41
C THR A 362 19.21 -0.45 -12.49
N LEU A 363 18.17 -0.92 -13.18
CA LEU A 363 16.88 -0.22 -13.18
C LEU A 363 16.35 -0.04 -11.74
N GLY A 364 15.80 1.14 -11.49
CA GLY A 364 15.39 1.60 -10.16
C GLY A 364 16.44 2.44 -9.46
N THR A 365 17.64 2.61 -10.05
CA THR A 365 18.66 3.53 -9.54
C THR A 365 18.18 4.98 -9.62
N PHE A 366 17.44 5.31 -10.68
CA PHE A 366 16.96 6.67 -10.92
C PHE A 366 15.45 6.78 -10.76
N ALA A 367 14.95 7.91 -10.28
CA ALA A 367 13.51 8.19 -10.16
C ALA A 367 12.80 7.99 -11.52
N GLN A 368 13.46 8.38 -12.60
CA GLN A 368 12.96 8.29 -13.98
C GLN A 368 12.88 6.84 -14.50
N ASP A 369 13.47 5.85 -13.82
CA ASP A 369 13.33 4.43 -14.14
C ASP A 369 11.93 3.90 -13.80
N TRP A 370 11.16 4.62 -12.98
CA TRP A 370 9.81 4.25 -12.55
C TRP A 370 8.73 4.94 -13.39
N GLU A 371 7.62 4.24 -13.58
CA GLU A 371 6.38 4.78 -14.15
C GLU A 371 5.19 4.42 -13.26
N TYR A 372 4.28 5.38 -13.11
CA TYR A 372 2.98 5.11 -12.50
C TYR A 372 2.09 4.37 -13.51
N VAL A 373 1.49 3.26 -13.05
CA VAL A 373 0.53 2.49 -13.82
C VAL A 373 -0.73 2.31 -13.00
N ALA A 374 -1.75 3.09 -13.33
CA ALA A 374 -3.03 3.08 -12.63
C ALA A 374 -3.59 1.64 -12.48
N GLY A 375 -3.94 1.28 -11.25
CA GLY A 375 -4.50 -0.04 -10.92
C GLY A 375 -3.50 -1.20 -10.85
N SER A 376 -2.20 -0.95 -11.00
CA SER A 376 -1.15 -1.97 -10.80
C SER A 376 -0.89 -2.28 -9.32
N GLY A 377 -1.21 -1.35 -8.42
CA GLY A 377 -1.19 -1.51 -6.98
C GLY A 377 -2.47 -0.97 -6.32
N ASP A 378 -2.39 -0.70 -5.03
CA ASP A 378 -3.51 -0.20 -4.21
C ASP A 378 -3.59 1.33 -4.15
N LEU A 379 -2.50 2.02 -4.50
CA LEU A 379 -2.31 3.45 -4.24
C LEU A 379 -2.19 4.25 -5.54
N ASP A 380 -2.54 5.52 -5.48
CA ASP A 380 -2.49 6.45 -6.59
C ASP A 380 -1.06 6.96 -6.90
N GLU A 381 -0.94 7.92 -7.82
CA GLU A 381 0.34 8.49 -8.25
C GLU A 381 1.10 9.24 -7.13
N CYS A 382 0.40 9.63 -6.05
CA CYS A 382 1.00 10.22 -4.85
C CYS A 382 1.11 9.21 -3.71
N ASN A 383 1.06 7.90 -3.99
CA ASN A 383 1.17 6.87 -2.97
C ASN A 383 0.09 6.99 -1.87
N GLY A 384 -1.11 7.46 -2.22
CA GLY A 384 -2.24 7.52 -1.32
C GLY A 384 -3.50 6.89 -1.90
N ARG A 385 -4.58 6.95 -1.13
CA ARG A 385 -5.92 6.55 -1.58
C ARG A 385 -6.97 7.19 -0.68
N VAL A 386 -8.21 7.19 -1.17
CA VAL A 386 -9.39 7.39 -0.33
C VAL A 386 -9.74 6.08 0.37
N GLY A 387 -9.96 6.14 1.68
CA GLY A 387 -10.50 5.01 2.42
C GLY A 387 -10.74 5.32 3.90
N VAL A 388 -11.46 4.41 4.57
CA VAL A 388 -11.66 4.44 6.02
C VAL A 388 -10.36 4.16 6.75
N THR A 389 -10.25 4.73 7.95
CA THR A 389 -9.12 4.55 8.87
C THR A 389 -9.65 4.55 10.31
N PRO A 390 -8.87 4.15 11.33
CA PRO A 390 -9.32 4.21 12.72
C PRO A 390 -9.76 5.60 13.16
N GLU A 391 -9.08 6.65 12.71
CA GLU A 391 -9.37 8.05 13.04
C GLU A 391 -10.49 8.64 12.15
N PHE A 392 -10.66 8.11 10.94
CA PHE A 392 -11.60 8.61 9.92
C PHE A 392 -12.51 7.46 9.43
N PRO A 393 -13.50 7.03 10.24
CA PRO A 393 -14.35 5.88 9.92
C PRO A 393 -15.30 6.12 8.75
N GLU A 394 -15.52 7.38 8.37
CA GLU A 394 -16.33 7.75 7.19
C GLU A 394 -15.47 7.88 5.91
N GLY A 395 -14.15 7.68 6.02
CA GLY A 395 -13.21 7.81 4.93
C GLY A 395 -12.52 9.16 4.88
N ILE A 396 -11.26 9.15 4.44
CA ILE A 396 -10.48 10.33 4.09
C ILE A 396 -9.47 9.95 2.99
N TYR A 397 -9.07 10.90 2.16
CA TYR A 397 -7.85 10.72 1.37
C TYR A 397 -6.64 10.67 2.32
N HIS A 398 -5.77 9.69 2.16
CA HIS A 398 -4.60 9.53 3.01
C HIS A 398 -3.43 8.90 2.25
N TYR A 399 -2.22 9.28 2.64
CA TYR A 399 -0.99 8.76 2.07
C TYR A 399 -0.53 7.51 2.81
N PHE A 400 0.30 6.72 2.13
CA PHE A 400 1.01 5.61 2.73
C PHE A 400 2.52 5.80 2.61
N ALA A 401 3.20 5.37 3.67
CA ALA A 401 4.59 4.94 3.59
C ALA A 401 4.61 3.43 3.30
N THR A 402 5.39 2.98 2.31
CA THR A 402 5.38 1.63 1.74
C THR A 402 6.76 1.00 1.69
N ASP A 403 6.85 -0.34 1.64
CA ASP A 403 8.12 -1.09 1.54
C ASP A 403 8.78 -1.00 0.15
N SER A 404 8.07 -0.47 -0.85
CA SER A 404 8.54 -0.27 -2.22
C SER A 404 8.48 1.19 -2.64
N TYR A 405 9.18 1.52 -3.73
CA TYR A 405 9.10 2.83 -4.37
C TYR A 405 7.63 3.26 -4.54
N PRO A 406 7.27 4.52 -4.23
CA PRO A 406 8.18 5.63 -3.88
C PRO A 406 8.60 5.71 -2.41
N TYR A 407 8.26 4.71 -1.58
CA TYR A 407 8.47 4.61 -0.12
C TYR A 407 7.70 5.62 0.71
N PHE A 408 7.76 6.89 0.31
CA PHE A 408 6.90 7.99 0.74
C PHE A 408 6.39 8.71 -0.51
N GLN A 409 5.31 9.47 -0.37
CA GLN A 409 4.75 10.24 -1.46
C GLN A 409 5.76 11.25 -2.04
N ARG A 410 5.78 11.38 -3.38
CA ARG A 410 6.59 12.38 -4.12
C ARG A 410 5.77 13.57 -4.61
N CYS A 411 4.50 13.58 -4.23
CA CYS A 411 3.56 14.63 -4.51
C CYS A 411 2.49 14.69 -3.42
N VAL A 412 1.73 15.77 -3.44
CA VAL A 412 0.54 15.95 -2.65
C VAL A 412 -0.67 16.10 -3.56
N LYS A 413 -1.79 15.51 -3.18
CA LYS A 413 -3.12 15.62 -3.78
C LYS A 413 -3.93 16.74 -3.16
N GLY A 414 -3.60 17.27 -2.00
CA GLY A 414 -4.30 18.42 -1.44
C GLY A 414 -3.77 19.77 -1.94
N GLU A 415 -4.54 20.83 -1.73
CA GLU A 415 -4.06 22.20 -1.92
C GLU A 415 -2.96 22.53 -0.90
N VAL A 416 -1.82 22.99 -1.40
CA VAL A 416 -0.74 23.55 -0.56
C VAL A 416 -0.59 25.03 -0.87
N GLU A 417 -0.46 25.85 0.18
CA GLU A 417 0.04 27.21 -0.01
C GLU A 417 1.53 27.11 -0.37
N VAL A 418 1.84 27.23 -1.66
CA VAL A 418 3.21 27.32 -2.13
C VAL A 418 3.76 28.66 -1.66
N THR A 419 4.34 28.71 -0.47
CA THR A 419 5.13 29.85 -0.02
C THR A 419 6.33 29.95 -0.94
N GLY A 420 6.27 30.90 -1.88
CA GLY A 420 7.17 31.02 -3.03
C GLY A 420 8.63 30.68 -2.77
N GLY A 421 8.99 29.42 -3.03
CA GLY A 421 10.33 29.04 -3.43
C GLY A 421 10.42 29.29 -4.92
N MET A 422 11.46 29.99 -5.37
CA MET A 422 11.74 30.14 -6.80
C MET A 422 11.66 28.78 -7.51
N PRO A 423 11.16 28.72 -8.76
CA PRO A 423 11.32 27.52 -9.55
C PRO A 423 12.84 27.22 -9.65
N PRO A 424 13.26 25.93 -9.59
CA PRO A 424 14.64 25.61 -9.89
C PRO A 424 14.99 26.12 -11.29
N PRO A 425 16.24 26.55 -11.53
CA PRO A 425 16.69 27.02 -12.84
C PRO A 425 16.52 25.98 -13.93
#